data_AF-A0A851A2X7-F1
#
_entry.id   AF-A0A851A2X7-F1
#
_cell.length_a   1.000
_cell.length_b   1.000
_cell.length_c   1.000
_cell.angle_alpha   90.00
_cell.angle_beta   90.00
_cell.angle_gamma   90.00
#
_symmetry.space_group_name_H-M   'P 1'
#
loop_
_entity.id
_entity.type
_entity.pdbx_description
1 polymer ?
#
loop_
_entity_poly.entity_id
_entity_poly.type
_entity_poly.pdbx_seq_one_letter_code
_entity_poly.pdbx_strand_id
1 'polypeptide(L)'
;QAQISNYASVKHTSVRYYSADKNVTCRNCSRPGHLSKNCPTPKKVPPCCLCAGRDHLQNSCPARFCLNCCLPGHYFRDCLERAYWNKHCNRCDMKGHYADVSIAHSEELTHYRTKPGPVKAASSHSGHSASVYCYNCSRKGHFGYECSEKRMHGSMFPTSPFICHYDDENDINRRANRLKRKVAELREAGLLPEQPETPW
;
A
#
# COMPACT_ATOMS: atom_id res chain seq x y z
N GLN A 1 -18.08 36.61 39.54
CA GLN A 1 -17.03 35.79 38.91
C GLN A 1 -17.53 34.34 38.91
N ALA A 2 -18.03 33.84 37.78
CA ALA A 2 -18.70 32.54 37.73
C ALA A 2 -17.68 31.42 37.51
N GLN A 3 -17.60 30.48 38.46
CA GLN A 3 -16.77 29.29 38.34
C GLN A 3 -17.53 28.22 37.55
N ILE A 4 -17.01 27.88 36.37
CA ILE A 4 -17.49 26.74 35.58
C ILE A 4 -16.89 25.48 36.19
N SER A 5 -17.70 24.74 36.95
CA SER A 5 -17.32 23.42 37.45
C SER A 5 -17.37 22.40 36.31
N ASN A 6 -16.20 21.87 35.95
CA ASN A 6 -16.09 20.75 35.02
C ASN A 6 -16.54 19.46 35.73
N TYR A 7 -17.84 19.21 35.78
CA TYR A 7 -18.34 17.87 36.10
C TYR A 7 -18.02 16.94 34.93
N ALA A 8 -16.92 16.21 35.04
CA ALA A 8 -16.65 15.06 34.19
C ALA A 8 -17.83 14.09 34.34
N SER A 9 -18.67 13.98 33.31
CA SER A 9 -19.82 13.09 33.31
C SER A 9 -19.35 11.65 33.53
N VAL A 10 -19.68 11.08 34.69
CA VAL A 10 -19.54 9.65 34.96
C VAL A 10 -20.35 8.93 33.90
N LYS A 11 -19.66 8.28 32.95
CA LYS A 11 -20.28 7.49 31.89
C LYS A 11 -20.97 6.28 32.54
N HIS A 12 -22.22 6.43 32.94
CA HIS A 12 -23.11 5.30 33.19
C HIS A 12 -23.35 4.59 31.85
N THR A 13 -22.48 3.63 31.51
CA THR A 13 -22.76 2.69 30.44
C THR A 13 -23.95 1.86 30.89
N SER A 14 -25.13 2.15 30.35
CA SER A 14 -26.35 1.48 30.77
C SER A 14 -26.23 -0.03 30.50
N VAL A 15 -26.10 -0.81 31.56
CA VAL A 15 -26.09 -2.28 31.57
C VAL A 15 -27.54 -2.78 31.41
N ARG A 16 -28.26 -2.28 30.40
CA ARG A 16 -29.68 -2.64 30.19
C ARG A 16 -29.87 -3.98 29.47
N TYR A 17 -28.86 -4.44 28.73
CA TYR A 17 -28.95 -5.65 27.89
C TYR A 17 -27.91 -6.73 28.21
N TYR A 18 -26.95 -6.47 29.10
CA TYR A 18 -25.81 -7.35 29.38
C TYR A 18 -25.72 -7.65 30.88
N SER A 19 -26.68 -8.42 31.38
CA SER A 19 -26.66 -8.96 32.75
C SER A 19 -26.00 -10.34 32.77
N ALA A 20 -25.55 -10.80 33.94
CA ALA A 20 -24.91 -12.11 34.15
C ALA A 20 -25.74 -13.30 33.60
N ASP A 21 -27.07 -13.13 33.50
CA ASP A 21 -28.02 -14.14 33.01
C ASP A 21 -28.11 -14.25 31.49
N LYS A 22 -27.44 -13.38 30.71
CA LYS A 22 -27.38 -13.50 29.25
C LYS A 22 -26.11 -14.22 28.81
N ASN A 23 -26.31 -15.23 27.97
CA ASN A 23 -25.35 -16.11 27.28
C ASN A 23 -24.33 -15.41 26.36
N VAL A 24 -24.03 -14.11 26.57
CA VAL A 24 -22.99 -13.41 25.84
C VAL A 24 -21.64 -13.68 26.49
N THR A 25 -20.80 -14.44 25.81
CA THR A 25 -19.44 -14.77 26.27
C THR A 25 -18.47 -13.68 25.83
N CYS A 26 -17.76 -13.09 26.78
CA CYS A 26 -16.75 -12.07 26.49
C CYS A 26 -15.58 -12.68 25.71
N ARG A 27 -15.26 -12.14 24.52
CA ARG A 27 -14.09 -12.61 23.73
C ARG A 27 -12.74 -12.27 24.36
N ASN A 28 -12.71 -11.41 25.38
CA ASN A 28 -11.48 -11.05 26.10
C ASN A 28 -11.15 -12.06 27.21
N CYS A 29 -12.06 -12.25 28.18
CA CYS A 29 -11.84 -13.10 29.35
C CYS A 29 -12.57 -14.45 29.31
N SER A 30 -13.33 -14.71 28.25
CA SER A 30 -14.15 -15.93 28.07
C SER A 30 -15.22 -16.14 29.15
N ARG A 31 -15.52 -15.12 29.97
CA ARG A 31 -16.59 -15.19 30.97
C ARG A 31 -17.92 -14.65 30.41
N PRO A 32 -19.06 -15.25 30.79
CA PRO A 32 -20.38 -14.77 30.37
C PRO A 32 -20.77 -13.46 31.05
N GLY A 33 -21.83 -12.82 30.55
CA GLY A 33 -22.48 -11.66 31.18
C GLY A 33 -22.00 -10.28 30.74
N HIS A 34 -21.02 -10.18 29.83
CA HIS A 34 -20.55 -8.88 29.32
C HIS A 34 -19.85 -8.97 27.95
N LEU A 35 -19.78 -7.84 27.23
CA LEU A 35 -19.03 -7.70 25.98
C LEU A 35 -17.56 -7.34 26.24
N SER A 36 -16.67 -7.67 25.30
CA SER A 36 -15.24 -7.29 25.36
C SER A 36 -14.97 -5.79 25.53
N LYS A 37 -15.94 -4.94 25.17
CA LYS A 37 -15.87 -3.48 25.37
C LYS A 37 -16.03 -3.07 26.84
N ASN A 38 -16.78 -3.84 27.64
CA ASN A 38 -17.11 -3.57 29.04
C ASN A 38 -16.44 -4.59 29.98
N CYS A 39 -15.35 -5.21 29.53
CA CYS A 39 -14.66 -6.24 30.29
C CYS A 39 -13.85 -5.61 31.43
N PRO A 40 -14.00 -6.08 32.69
CA PRO A 40 -13.25 -5.55 33.83
C PRO A 40 -11.77 -5.94 33.79
N THR A 41 -11.41 -7.00 33.05
CA THR A 41 -10.01 -7.39 32.83
C THR A 41 -9.40 -6.57 31.68
N PRO A 42 -8.09 -6.25 31.73
CA PRO A 42 -7.41 -5.53 30.65
C PRO A 42 -7.62 -6.26 29.31
N LYS A 43 -7.75 -5.48 28.23
CA LYS A 43 -7.91 -6.03 26.88
C LYS A 43 -6.65 -6.78 26.49
N LYS A 44 -6.79 -8.05 26.08
CA LYS A 44 -5.73 -8.79 25.40
C LYS A 44 -5.34 -8.02 24.14
N VAL A 45 -4.06 -7.69 24.02
CA VAL A 45 -3.52 -7.11 22.78
C VAL A 45 -3.63 -8.20 21.70
N PRO A 46 -4.31 -7.94 20.57
CA PRO A 46 -4.40 -8.92 19.50
C PRO A 46 -2.99 -9.19 18.94
N PRO A 47 -2.72 -10.41 18.44
CA PRO A 47 -1.45 -10.68 17.77
C PRO A 47 -1.27 -9.71 16.59
N CYS A 48 -0.08 -9.15 16.48
CA CYS A 48 0.29 -8.25 15.40
C CYS A 48 0.15 -8.98 14.06
N CYS A 49 -0.53 -8.37 13.09
CA CYS A 49 -0.70 -8.96 11.76
C CYS A 49 0.60 -9.03 10.94
N LEU A 50 1.65 -8.32 11.37
CA LEU A 50 2.94 -8.27 10.66
C LEU A 50 3.95 -9.30 11.18
N CYS A 51 3.99 -9.54 12.51
CA CYS A 51 4.97 -10.43 13.13
C CYS A 51 4.39 -11.47 14.10
N ALA A 52 3.06 -11.55 14.21
CA ALA A 52 2.31 -12.42 15.14
C ALA A 52 2.60 -12.20 16.66
N GLY A 53 3.46 -11.26 17.03
CA GLY A 53 3.76 -10.91 18.42
C GLY A 53 2.54 -10.31 19.15
N ARG A 54 2.39 -10.62 20.44
CA ARG A 54 1.24 -10.19 21.27
C ARG A 54 1.52 -8.98 22.17
N ASP A 55 2.70 -8.40 22.04
CA ASP A 55 3.17 -7.31 22.91
C ASP A 55 2.84 -5.91 22.37
N HIS A 56 2.45 -5.80 21.09
CA HIS A 56 2.22 -4.52 20.44
C HIS A 56 1.11 -4.56 19.39
N LEU A 57 0.58 -3.37 19.05
CA LEU A 57 -0.30 -3.16 17.90
C LEU A 57 0.51 -3.00 16.61
N GLN A 58 -0.13 -3.21 15.46
CA GLN A 58 0.50 -3.08 14.12
C GLN A 58 1.34 -1.81 13.96
N ASN A 59 0.88 -0.69 14.53
CA ASN A 59 1.56 0.61 14.41
C ASN A 59 2.90 0.67 15.16
N SER A 60 3.05 -0.12 16.22
CA SER A 60 4.25 -0.18 17.07
C SER A 60 5.09 -1.43 16.79
N CYS A 61 4.80 -2.15 15.70
CA CYS A 61 5.54 -3.35 15.33
C CYS A 61 6.96 -3.00 14.88
N PRO A 62 8.02 -3.63 15.41
CA PRO A 62 9.39 -3.39 14.95
C PRO A 62 9.61 -3.89 13.52
N ALA A 63 8.90 -4.96 13.11
CA ALA A 63 8.92 -5.49 11.75
C ALA A 63 8.03 -4.71 10.77
N ARG A 64 7.50 -3.54 11.16
CA ARG A 64 6.76 -2.67 10.24
C ARG A 64 7.67 -2.18 9.12
N PHE A 65 7.21 -2.25 7.88
CA PHE A 65 7.90 -1.65 6.74
C PHE A 65 7.37 -0.24 6.47
N CYS A 66 8.25 0.66 6.06
CA CYS A 66 7.90 2.00 5.64
C CYS A 66 7.27 1.98 4.24
N LEU A 67 6.10 2.58 4.08
CA LEU A 67 5.40 2.64 2.78
C LEU A 67 6.12 3.51 1.73
N ASN A 68 7.15 4.26 2.11
CA ASN A 68 7.93 5.09 1.20
C ASN A 68 9.13 4.34 0.61
N CYS A 69 9.97 3.78 1.49
CA CYS A 69 11.27 3.18 1.16
C CYS A 69 11.29 1.65 1.28
N CYS A 70 10.22 1.06 1.81
CA CYS A 70 10.04 -0.37 2.09
C CYS A 70 11.01 -0.95 3.14
N LEU A 71 11.70 -0.10 3.90
CA LEU A 71 12.61 -0.54 4.95
C LEU A 71 11.87 -0.75 6.28
N PRO A 72 12.27 -1.75 7.08
CA PRO A 72 11.68 -1.97 8.39
C PRO A 72 12.04 -0.86 9.39
N GLY A 73 11.31 -0.80 10.51
CA GLY A 73 11.73 -0.04 11.70
C GLY A 73 11.24 1.40 11.82
N HIS A 74 10.60 1.99 10.80
CA HIS A 74 10.09 3.37 10.89
C HIS A 74 8.73 3.58 10.19
N TYR A 75 8.07 4.72 10.46
CA TYR A 75 6.84 5.11 9.78
C TYR A 75 7.13 6.05 8.60
N PHE A 76 6.15 6.20 7.70
CA PHE A 76 6.25 7.10 6.55
C PHE A 76 6.68 8.53 6.95
N ARG A 77 6.21 9.02 8.11
CA ARG A 77 6.52 10.34 8.66
C ARG A 77 7.99 10.51 9.07
N ASP A 78 8.62 9.42 9.50
CA ASP A 78 9.99 9.39 10.01
C ASP A 78 10.98 8.96 8.91
N CYS A 79 10.49 8.82 7.68
CA CYS A 79 11.32 8.40 6.55
C CYS A 79 12.17 9.57 6.07
N LEU A 80 13.49 9.39 6.10
CA LEU A 80 14.45 10.36 5.58
C LEU A 80 14.46 10.41 4.05
N GLU A 81 13.96 9.35 3.38
CA GLU A 81 13.83 9.37 1.92
C GLU A 81 12.72 10.32 1.49
N ARG A 82 12.92 10.99 0.35
CA ARG A 82 11.89 11.80 -0.32
C ARG A 82 10.62 10.96 -0.53
N ALA A 83 9.45 11.54 -0.29
CA ALA A 83 8.16 10.86 -0.47
C ALA A 83 7.99 10.29 -1.89
N TYR A 84 7.36 9.13 -2.02
CA TYR A 84 7.25 8.39 -3.28
C TYR A 84 6.59 9.19 -4.40
N TRP A 85 5.64 10.06 -4.08
CA TRP A 85 4.98 10.93 -5.06
C TRP A 85 5.88 12.05 -5.61
N ASN A 86 7.03 12.29 -4.98
CA ASN A 86 8.05 13.23 -5.44
C ASN A 86 9.25 12.55 -6.12
N LYS A 87 9.29 11.20 -6.14
CA LYS A 87 10.30 10.43 -6.86
C LYS A 87 9.90 10.39 -8.35
N HIS A 88 10.84 10.66 -9.24
CA HIS A 88 10.64 10.51 -10.68
C HIS A 88 10.87 9.06 -11.05
N CYS A 89 10.05 8.52 -11.95
CA CYS A 89 10.29 7.20 -12.52
C CYS A 89 11.44 7.28 -13.51
N ASN A 90 12.45 6.42 -13.37
CA ASN A 90 13.59 6.41 -14.29
C ASN A 90 13.23 6.02 -15.74
N ARG A 91 12.04 5.46 -15.98
CA ARG A 91 11.55 5.09 -17.31
C ARG A 91 10.84 6.25 -18.01
N CYS A 92 9.78 6.79 -17.41
CA CYS A 92 8.96 7.80 -18.06
C CYS A 92 9.15 9.22 -17.50
N ASP A 93 10.11 9.41 -16.59
CA ASP A 93 10.38 10.64 -15.83
C ASP A 93 9.17 11.21 -15.06
N MET A 94 8.04 10.49 -15.08
CA MET A 94 6.83 10.91 -14.39
C MET A 94 6.93 10.61 -12.90
N LYS A 95 6.45 11.52 -12.06
CA LYS A 95 6.37 11.29 -10.61
C LYS A 95 5.11 10.49 -10.25
N GLY A 96 5.04 10.00 -9.02
CA GLY A 96 3.79 9.41 -8.50
C GLY A 96 3.63 7.91 -8.71
N HIS A 97 4.61 7.22 -9.31
CA HIS A 97 4.62 5.76 -9.39
C HIS A 97 6.03 5.20 -9.22
N TYR A 98 6.10 3.98 -8.70
CA TYR A 98 7.34 3.20 -8.67
C TYR A 98 7.60 2.63 -10.07
N ALA A 99 8.86 2.57 -10.48
CA ALA A 99 9.25 2.03 -11.78
C ALA A 99 8.66 0.62 -12.01
N ASP A 100 8.58 -0.18 -10.93
CA ASP A 100 8.11 -1.56 -10.93
C ASP A 100 6.58 -1.71 -10.93
N VAL A 101 5.82 -0.61 -10.81
CA VAL A 101 4.34 -0.61 -10.74
C VAL A 101 3.74 0.21 -11.89
N SER A 102 4.57 0.63 -12.86
CA SER A 102 4.06 1.24 -14.08
C SER A 102 3.20 0.22 -14.86
N ILE A 103 2.07 0.66 -15.44
CA ILE A 103 1.23 -0.19 -16.30
C ILE A 103 2.07 -0.78 -17.45
N ALA A 104 3.05 0.00 -17.93
CA ALA A 104 4.08 -0.44 -18.87
C ALA A 104 4.85 -1.69 -18.38
N HIS A 105 5.15 -1.82 -17.08
CA HIS A 105 5.81 -3.00 -16.52
C HIS A 105 4.88 -4.23 -16.45
N SER A 106 3.60 -4.03 -16.10
CA SER A 106 2.64 -5.14 -16.09
C SER A 106 2.40 -5.71 -17.49
N GLU A 107 2.32 -4.85 -18.51
CA GLU A 107 2.15 -5.26 -19.91
C GLU A 107 3.43 -5.90 -20.48
N GLU A 108 4.61 -5.36 -20.16
CA GLU A 108 5.91 -5.96 -20.46
C GLU A 108 6.04 -7.39 -19.87
N LEU A 109 5.62 -7.60 -18.62
CA LEU A 109 5.59 -8.93 -17.99
C LEU A 109 4.64 -9.90 -18.72
N THR A 110 3.52 -9.41 -19.25
CA THR A 110 2.61 -10.24 -20.04
C THR A 110 3.20 -10.61 -21.41
N HIS A 111 3.88 -9.67 -22.08
CA HIS A 111 4.53 -9.91 -23.37
C HIS A 111 5.75 -10.86 -23.24
N TYR A 112 6.52 -10.76 -22.15
CA TYR A 112 7.61 -11.71 -21.87
C TYR A 112 7.10 -13.13 -21.59
N ARG A 113 5.89 -13.26 -21.01
CA ARG A 113 5.27 -14.56 -20.70
C ARG A 113 4.59 -15.22 -21.91
N THR A 114 4.35 -14.47 -22.99
CA THR A 114 3.82 -15.02 -24.24
C THR A 114 4.94 -15.58 -25.11
N LYS A 115 4.78 -16.83 -25.56
CA LYS A 115 5.67 -17.42 -26.58
C LYS A 115 5.40 -16.73 -27.93
N PRO A 116 6.44 -16.40 -28.73
CA PRO A 116 6.24 -15.88 -30.07
C PRO A 116 5.45 -16.89 -30.88
N GLY A 117 4.29 -16.46 -31.37
CA GLY A 117 3.38 -17.23 -32.21
C GLY A 117 2.82 -16.32 -33.29
N PRO A 118 2.24 -16.89 -34.37
CA PRO A 118 1.63 -16.09 -35.41
C PRO A 118 0.56 -15.19 -34.80
N VAL A 119 0.58 -13.90 -35.18
CA VAL A 119 -0.41 -12.92 -34.77
C VAL A 119 -1.79 -13.45 -35.17
N LYS A 120 -2.58 -13.87 -34.18
CA LYS A 120 -3.99 -14.21 -34.43
C LYS A 120 -4.70 -12.90 -34.70
N ALA A 121 -5.09 -12.68 -35.95
CA ALA A 121 -5.96 -11.58 -36.31
C ALA A 121 -7.20 -11.66 -35.42
N ALA A 122 -7.45 -10.61 -34.63
CA ALA A 122 -8.70 -10.50 -33.91
C ALA A 122 -9.83 -10.56 -34.93
N SER A 123 -10.84 -11.38 -34.68
CA SER A 123 -12.10 -11.34 -35.42
C SER A 123 -12.55 -9.89 -35.48
N SER A 124 -12.76 -9.37 -36.68
CA SER A 124 -13.13 -7.98 -36.94
C SER A 124 -14.40 -7.64 -36.16
N HIS A 125 -14.23 -7.09 -34.95
CA HIS A 125 -15.33 -6.50 -34.23
C HIS A 125 -15.68 -5.22 -34.99
N SER A 126 -16.77 -5.29 -35.74
CA SER A 126 -17.44 -4.16 -36.38
C SER A 126 -17.55 -3.03 -35.36
N GLY A 127 -16.98 -1.88 -35.73
CA GLY A 127 -16.76 -0.74 -34.84
C GLY A 127 -18.03 -0.26 -34.16
N HIS A 128 -18.11 -0.48 -32.87
CA HIS A 128 -18.84 0.44 -32.00
C HIS A 128 -17.84 1.54 -31.64
N SER A 129 -17.99 2.72 -32.24
CA SER A 129 -17.39 3.95 -31.73
C SER A 129 -18.04 4.27 -30.38
N ALA A 130 -17.70 3.49 -29.35
CA ALA A 130 -18.12 3.75 -27.99
C ALA A 130 -17.60 5.16 -27.68
N SER A 131 -18.53 6.08 -27.43
CA SER A 131 -18.22 7.46 -27.09
C SER A 131 -17.23 7.45 -25.91
N VAL A 132 -15.99 7.83 -26.19
CA VAL A 132 -14.94 7.90 -25.16
C VAL A 132 -15.19 9.15 -24.35
N TYR A 133 -15.34 8.98 -23.04
CA TYR A 133 -15.43 10.08 -22.08
C TYR A 133 -14.17 10.13 -21.23
N CYS A 134 -13.65 11.33 -21.04
CA CYS A 134 -12.50 11.57 -20.21
C CYS A 134 -12.84 11.39 -18.72
N TYR A 135 -12.12 10.52 -18.02
CA TYR A 135 -12.29 10.30 -16.58
C TYR A 135 -11.88 11.50 -15.70
N ASN A 136 -11.20 12.50 -16.26
CA ASN A 136 -10.76 13.70 -15.54
C ASN A 136 -11.76 14.86 -15.69
N CYS A 137 -12.11 15.25 -16.93
CA CYS A 137 -12.97 16.40 -17.20
C CYS A 137 -14.38 16.05 -17.69
N SER A 138 -14.71 14.76 -17.80
CA SER A 138 -16.01 14.24 -18.29
C SER A 138 -16.40 14.70 -19.71
N ARG A 139 -15.49 15.33 -20.46
CA ARG A 139 -15.74 15.70 -21.86
C ARG A 139 -15.60 14.49 -22.77
N LYS A 140 -16.44 14.45 -23.81
CA LYS A 140 -16.39 13.43 -24.88
C LYS A 140 -15.20 13.66 -25.81
N GLY A 141 -14.66 12.58 -26.38
CA GLY A 141 -13.73 12.62 -27.50
C GLY A 141 -12.24 12.42 -27.19
N HIS A 142 -11.85 12.25 -25.92
CA HIS A 142 -10.46 11.93 -25.54
C HIS A 142 -10.39 11.05 -24.31
N PHE A 143 -9.31 10.28 -24.17
CA PHE A 143 -9.05 9.51 -22.96
C PHE A 143 -8.42 10.40 -21.88
N GLY A 144 -8.57 10.05 -20.61
CA GLY A 144 -8.07 10.92 -19.54
C GLY A 144 -6.55 11.11 -19.53
N TYR A 145 -5.76 10.24 -20.15
CA TYR A 145 -4.31 10.44 -20.30
C TYR A 145 -3.95 11.52 -21.34
N GLU A 146 -4.82 11.83 -22.29
CA GLU A 146 -4.71 12.93 -23.27
C GLU A 146 -5.25 14.26 -22.73
N CYS A 147 -5.88 14.25 -21.55
CA CYS A 147 -6.57 15.41 -21.01
C CYS A 147 -5.58 16.50 -20.56
N SER A 148 -5.68 17.69 -21.17
CA SER A 148 -4.88 18.87 -20.80
C SER A 148 -5.42 19.65 -19.60
N GLU A 149 -6.62 19.29 -19.11
CA GLU A 149 -7.25 19.96 -17.98
C GLU A 149 -6.52 19.65 -16.66
N LYS A 150 -6.46 20.64 -15.77
CA LYS A 150 -5.84 20.48 -14.45
C LYS A 150 -6.55 19.37 -13.68
N ARG A 151 -5.77 18.39 -13.22
CA ARG A 151 -6.28 17.27 -12.41
C ARG A 151 -6.62 17.73 -11.00
N MET A 152 -7.58 17.05 -10.36
CA MET A 152 -8.03 17.36 -8.99
C MET A 152 -6.87 17.49 -7.97
N HIS A 153 -5.86 16.63 -8.08
CA HIS A 153 -4.62 16.74 -7.33
C HIS A 153 -3.47 17.05 -8.28
N GLY A 154 -2.79 18.19 -8.07
CA GLY A 154 -1.66 18.61 -8.91
C GLY A 154 -0.46 17.65 -8.90
N SER A 155 -0.42 16.72 -7.95
CA SER A 155 0.60 15.67 -7.85
C SER A 155 0.24 14.39 -8.62
N MET A 156 -0.95 14.32 -9.24
CA MET A 156 -1.43 13.13 -9.93
C MET A 156 -1.27 13.32 -11.44
N PHE A 157 -0.31 12.62 -12.02
CA PHE A 157 0.06 12.80 -13.42
C PHE A 157 -0.75 11.90 -14.36
N PRO A 158 -0.83 12.22 -15.66
CA PRO A 158 -1.36 11.30 -16.65
C PRO A 158 -0.56 10.01 -16.71
N THR A 159 -1.13 8.91 -16.21
CA THR A 159 -0.59 7.58 -16.45
C THR A 159 -1.02 7.15 -17.84
N SER A 160 -0.08 7.11 -18.78
CA SER A 160 -0.30 6.51 -20.09
C SER A 160 -0.49 5.00 -19.89
N PRO A 161 -1.53 4.38 -20.50
CA PRO A 161 -1.67 2.94 -20.51
C PRO A 161 -0.65 2.27 -21.44
N PHE A 162 -0.01 3.02 -22.34
CA PHE A 162 0.92 2.47 -23.32
C PHE A 162 2.34 2.33 -22.79
N ILE A 163 3.02 1.27 -23.22
CA ILE A 163 4.46 1.08 -23.03
C ILE A 163 5.20 2.16 -23.83
N CYS A 164 5.95 3.01 -23.13
CA CYS A 164 6.76 4.05 -23.76
C CYS A 164 8.10 3.54 -24.31
N HIS A 165 8.70 2.52 -23.69
CA HIS A 165 9.85 1.78 -24.22
C HIS A 165 10.00 0.45 -23.45
N TYR A 166 10.67 -0.52 -24.08
CA TYR A 166 11.12 -1.75 -23.42
C TYR A 166 12.51 -1.54 -22.82
N ASP A 167 12.81 -2.24 -21.71
CA ASP A 167 14.16 -2.22 -21.15
C ASP A 167 15.14 -2.90 -22.11
N ASP A 168 16.31 -2.29 -22.30
CA ASP A 168 17.45 -2.94 -22.92
C ASP A 168 18.31 -3.67 -21.86
N GLU A 169 19.32 -4.41 -22.33
CA GLU A 169 20.22 -5.15 -21.44
C GLU A 169 20.98 -4.22 -20.47
N ASN A 170 21.25 -2.98 -20.88
CA ASN A 170 21.92 -1.98 -20.05
C ASN A 170 21.00 -1.51 -18.91
N ASP A 171 19.72 -1.30 -19.17
CA ASP A 171 18.73 -0.87 -18.19
C ASP A 171 18.44 -1.97 -17.17
N ILE A 172 18.38 -3.23 -17.62
CA ILE A 172 18.30 -4.41 -16.75
C ILE A 172 19.53 -4.46 -15.84
N ASN A 173 20.74 -4.32 -16.41
CA ASN A 173 21.99 -4.34 -15.66
C ASN A 173 22.08 -3.18 -14.66
N ARG A 174 21.69 -1.96 -15.06
CA ARG A 174 21.64 -0.79 -14.16
C ARG A 174 20.66 -1.01 -13.02
N ARG A 175 19.50 -1.62 -13.29
CA ARG A 175 18.52 -1.98 -12.25
C ARG A 175 19.08 -3.02 -11.28
N ALA A 176 19.67 -4.09 -11.80
CA ALA A 176 20.33 -5.12 -11.00
C ALA A 176 21.44 -4.52 -10.12
N ASN A 177 22.25 -3.62 -10.66
CA ASN A 177 23.31 -2.93 -9.92
C ASN A 177 22.76 -2.00 -8.83
N ARG A 178 21.67 -1.25 -9.10
CA ARG A 178 20.98 -0.46 -8.06
C ARG A 178 20.45 -1.34 -6.93
N LEU A 179 19.87 -2.50 -7.27
CA LEU A 179 19.37 -3.45 -6.27
C LEU A 179 20.52 -4.04 -5.45
N LYS A 180 21.61 -4.46 -6.09
CA LYS A 180 22.83 -4.96 -5.43
C LYS A 180 23.40 -3.94 -4.45
N ARG A 181 23.53 -2.68 -4.88
CA ARG A 181 24.01 -1.59 -4.01
C ARG A 181 23.07 -1.36 -2.83
N LYS A 182 21.76 -1.32 -3.07
CA LYS A 182 20.77 -1.18 -1.99
C LYS A 182 20.81 -2.36 -1.01
N VAL A 183 21.01 -3.59 -1.48
CA VAL A 183 21.20 -4.75 -0.61
C VAL A 183 22.48 -4.62 0.22
N ALA A 184 23.58 -4.16 -0.39
CA ALA A 184 24.84 -3.92 0.33
C ALA A 184 24.69 -2.85 1.42
N GLU A 185 24.06 -1.72 1.10
CA GLU A 185 23.74 -0.64 2.06
C GLU A 185 22.88 -1.17 3.23
N LEU A 186 21.90 -2.04 2.95
CA LEU A 186 21.06 -2.63 3.98
C LEU A 186 21.77 -3.69 4.83
N ARG A 187 22.73 -4.42 4.27
CA ARG A 187 23.60 -5.34 5.02
C ARG A 187 24.53 -4.56 5.93
N GLU A 188 25.17 -3.51 5.43
CA GLU A 188 26.03 -2.61 6.22
C GLU A 188 25.25 -1.95 7.37
N ALA A 189 24.00 -1.56 7.12
CA ALA A 189 23.10 -1.04 8.15
C ALA A 189 22.57 -2.11 9.14
N GLY A 190 22.91 -3.40 8.97
CA GLY A 190 22.43 -4.50 9.80
C GLY A 190 20.92 -4.75 9.70
N LEU A 191 20.26 -4.26 8.63
CA LEU A 191 18.81 -4.36 8.43
C LEU A 191 18.39 -5.61 7.65
N LEU A 192 19.35 -6.34 7.11
CA LEU A 192 19.14 -7.65 6.50
C LEU A 192 19.77 -8.73 7.38
N PRO A 193 19.07 -9.84 7.65
CA PRO A 193 19.71 -10.99 8.29
C PRO A 193 20.86 -11.46 7.40
N GLU A 194 22.02 -11.74 8.01
CA GLU A 194 23.10 -12.44 7.31
C GLU A 194 22.50 -13.71 6.70
N GLN A 195 22.69 -13.89 5.40
CA GLN A 195 22.29 -15.14 4.76
C GLN A 195 23.12 -16.23 5.44
N PRO A 196 22.50 -17.23 6.10
CA PRO A 196 23.26 -18.41 6.47
C PRO A 196 23.81 -18.96 5.16
N GLU A 197 25.14 -19.07 5.08
CA GLU A 197 25.78 -19.77 3.96
C GLU A 197 25.18 -21.17 3.94
N THR A 198 24.26 -21.44 3.00
CA THR A 198 23.79 -22.79 2.75
C THR A 198 24.92 -23.52 2.04
N PRO A 199 25.57 -24.50 2.67
CA PRO A 199 26.53 -25.34 1.99
C PRO A 199 25.72 -26.33 1.15
N TRP A 200 25.84 -26.24 -0.17
CA TRP A 200 25.55 -27.37 -1.06
C TRP A 200 26.87 -28.05 -1.39
#